data_AF-A0A3D3QZQ0-F1
#
_entry.id   AF-A0A3D3QZQ0-F1
#
_cell.length_a   1.000
_cell.length_b   1.000
_cell.length_c   1.000
_cell.angle_alpha   90.00
_cell.angle_beta   90.00
_cell.angle_gamma   90.00
#
_symmetry.space_group_name_H-M   'P 1'
#
loop_
_entity.id
_entity.type
_entity.pdbx_description
1 polymer ?
#
loop_
_entity_poly.entity_id
_entity_poly.type
_entity_poly.pdbx_seq_one_letter_code
_entity_poly.pdbx_strand_id
1 'polypeptide(L)'
;MSWIHTDGQVRSTRHLVPNANQCISCHSQNEKYVPLGPVAANLNRKNHYADGEENQLAYLTRKGLLQGTPALKEITKFPEFSDPHSGTVDQRVRAYLAVNCAHCHSPGGNARTTGLDLRFSQEDPARWGVWKNPVAAGRGSGGRSYDIVPGAPEKSILMHRLQSSDLAARMPNIGNRVIHQEAVDLIGQWISEMPVERSGSETP
;
A
#
# COMPACT_ATOMS: atom_id res chain seq x y z
N MET A 1 -21.91 -4.09 -7.42
CA MET A 1 -21.03 -4.50 -8.53
C MET A 1 -20.62 -5.96 -8.33
N SER A 2 -20.45 -6.70 -9.41
CA SER A 2 -19.97 -8.09 -9.42
C SER A 2 -18.90 -8.27 -10.48
N TRP A 3 -17.95 -9.16 -10.24
CA TRP A 3 -16.88 -9.48 -11.18
C TRP A 3 -16.49 -10.95 -11.06
N ILE A 4 -15.84 -11.48 -12.10
CA ILE A 4 -15.18 -12.78 -12.05
C ILE A 4 -13.75 -12.52 -11.55
N HIS A 5 -13.40 -13.13 -10.43
CA HIS A 5 -12.06 -13.02 -9.86
C HIS A 5 -11.07 -13.90 -10.63
N THR A 6 -9.76 -13.71 -10.39
CA THR A 6 -8.70 -14.47 -11.08
C THR A 6 -8.75 -15.97 -10.81
N ASP A 7 -9.41 -16.40 -9.74
CA ASP A 7 -9.70 -17.81 -9.42
C ASP A 7 -10.93 -18.36 -10.16
N GLY A 8 -11.56 -17.57 -11.03
CA GLY A 8 -12.77 -17.92 -11.77
C GLY A 8 -14.07 -17.78 -10.97
N GLN A 9 -14.02 -17.44 -9.69
CA GLN A 9 -15.21 -17.32 -8.85
C GLN A 9 -15.84 -15.93 -8.96
N VAL A 10 -17.18 -15.88 -8.91
CA VAL A 10 -17.90 -14.60 -8.88
C VAL A 10 -17.78 -13.99 -7.49
N ARG A 11 -17.29 -12.76 -7.42
CA ARG A 11 -17.26 -11.94 -6.20
C ARG A 11 -18.17 -10.73 -6.40
N SER A 12 -18.71 -10.21 -5.29
CA SER A 12 -19.57 -9.03 -5.33
C SER A 12 -19.33 -8.10 -4.15
N THR A 13 -19.54 -6.81 -4.38
CA THR A 13 -19.50 -5.79 -3.34
C THR A 13 -20.47 -4.65 -3.63
N ARG A 14 -20.87 -3.93 -2.58
CA ARG A 14 -21.62 -2.68 -2.73
C ARG A 14 -20.62 -1.56 -2.94
N HIS A 15 -20.66 -0.96 -4.14
CA HIS A 15 -19.90 0.24 -4.42
C HIS A 15 -20.56 1.41 -3.71
N LEU A 16 -19.80 2.14 -2.90
CA LEU A 16 -20.24 3.33 -2.20
C LEU A 16 -19.39 4.49 -2.67
N VAL A 17 -20.03 5.51 -3.24
CA VAL A 17 -19.36 6.77 -3.55
C VAL A 17 -19.31 7.57 -2.24
N PRO A 18 -18.12 7.92 -1.73
CA PRO A 18 -18.00 8.73 -0.53
C PRO A 18 -18.68 10.10 -0.73
N ASN A 19 -19.24 10.66 0.33
CA ASN A 19 -19.71 12.05 0.27
C ASN A 19 -18.52 13.03 0.23
N ALA A 20 -18.80 14.31 -0.07
CA ALA A 20 -17.76 15.33 -0.22
C ALA A 20 -16.80 15.44 0.99
N ASN A 21 -17.33 15.30 2.21
CA ASN A 21 -16.51 15.33 3.44
C ASN A 21 -15.62 14.09 3.58
N GLN A 22 -16.02 12.96 3.00
CA GLN A 22 -15.20 11.75 2.97
C GLN A 22 -14.14 11.80 1.85
N CYS A 23 -14.39 12.53 0.75
CA CYS A 23 -13.39 12.73 -0.30
C CYS A 23 -12.10 13.35 0.24
N ILE A 24 -12.22 14.39 1.08
CA ILE A 24 -11.06 15.05 1.68
C ILE A 24 -10.28 14.17 2.67
N SER A 25 -10.84 13.04 3.10
CA SER A 25 -10.08 12.08 3.91
C SER A 25 -8.92 11.50 3.11
N CYS A 26 -9.09 11.24 1.82
CA CYS A 26 -8.02 10.73 0.94
C CYS A 26 -7.33 11.84 0.14
N HIS A 27 -8.06 12.90 -0.22
CA HIS A 27 -7.57 13.98 -1.06
C HIS A 27 -7.01 15.18 -0.29
N SER A 28 -6.62 15.01 0.98
CA SER A 28 -5.97 16.06 1.76
C SER A 28 -4.53 15.66 2.08
N GLN A 29 -3.58 16.49 1.64
CA GLN A 29 -2.18 16.39 2.04
C GLN A 29 -1.65 17.76 2.46
N ASN A 30 -1.02 17.85 3.63
CA ASN A 30 -0.54 19.11 4.21
C ASN A 30 -1.62 20.20 4.18
N GLU A 31 -2.86 19.85 4.54
CA GLU A 31 -4.03 20.74 4.57
C GLU A 31 -4.42 21.32 3.20
N LYS A 32 -3.92 20.74 2.11
CA LYS A 32 -4.25 21.11 0.74
C LYS A 32 -4.95 19.97 0.02
N TYR A 33 -5.88 20.33 -0.87
CA TYR A 33 -6.49 19.37 -1.76
C TYR A 33 -5.47 18.86 -2.77
N VAL A 34 -5.24 17.54 -2.78
CA VAL A 34 -4.35 16.85 -3.72
C VAL A 34 -5.10 15.68 -4.36
N PRO A 35 -5.29 15.67 -5.69
CA PRO A 35 -5.82 14.51 -6.39
C PRO A 35 -4.97 13.27 -6.15
N LEU A 36 -5.61 12.16 -5.80
CA LEU A 36 -4.99 10.85 -5.86
C LEU A 36 -5.10 10.36 -7.30
N GLY A 37 -3.98 9.90 -7.84
CA GLY A 37 -3.90 9.43 -9.20
C GLY A 37 -2.77 8.42 -9.35
N PRO A 38 -2.60 7.86 -10.56
CA PRO A 38 -1.49 6.98 -10.82
C PRO A 38 -0.16 7.72 -10.60
N VAL A 39 0.77 7.06 -9.93
CA VAL A 39 2.13 7.57 -9.73
C VAL A 39 3.03 7.06 -10.87
N ALA A 40 3.96 7.90 -11.33
CA ALA A 40 4.86 7.56 -12.43
C ALA A 40 5.58 6.21 -12.18
N ALA A 41 5.94 5.91 -10.94
CA ALA A 41 6.61 4.66 -10.60
C ALA A 41 5.77 3.40 -10.83
N ASN A 42 4.45 3.50 -10.66
CA ASN A 42 3.50 2.40 -10.93
C ASN A 42 3.16 2.31 -12.44
N LEU A 43 3.33 3.41 -13.17
CA LEU A 43 3.16 3.46 -14.63
C LEU A 43 4.44 3.11 -15.41
N ASN A 44 5.61 3.07 -14.78
CA ASN A 44 6.87 2.76 -15.45
C ASN A 44 7.02 1.25 -15.70
N ARG A 45 6.09 0.68 -16.45
CA ARG A 45 6.04 -0.74 -16.81
C ARG A 45 5.58 -0.92 -18.24
N LYS A 46 5.86 -2.09 -18.80
CA LYS A 46 5.38 -2.46 -20.12
C LYS A 46 3.92 -2.88 -20.04
N ASN A 47 3.13 -2.49 -21.03
CA ASN A 47 1.77 -2.95 -21.23
C ASN A 47 1.59 -3.38 -22.69
N HIS A 48 0.62 -4.25 -22.93
CA HIS A 48 0.21 -4.64 -24.27
C HIS A 48 -0.84 -3.67 -24.81
N TYR A 49 -0.52 -3.01 -25.92
CA TYR A 49 -1.43 -2.18 -26.69
C TYR A 49 -1.77 -2.86 -28.03
N ALA A 50 -2.75 -2.32 -28.74
CA ALA A 50 -3.12 -2.79 -30.08
C ALA A 50 -1.92 -2.79 -31.05
N ASP A 51 -1.01 -1.82 -30.91
CA ASP A 51 0.15 -1.64 -31.77
C ASP A 51 1.39 -2.45 -31.30
N GLY A 52 1.28 -3.22 -30.21
CA GLY A 52 2.37 -3.99 -29.61
C GLY A 52 2.65 -3.65 -28.15
N GLU A 53 3.76 -4.17 -27.63
CA GLU A 53 4.22 -3.93 -26.25
C GLU A 53 5.01 -2.61 -26.17
N GLU A 54 4.62 -1.72 -25.26
CA GLU A 54 5.32 -0.46 -25.01
C GLU A 54 5.32 -0.12 -23.51
N ASN A 55 6.29 0.67 -23.06
CA ASN A 55 6.24 1.25 -21.71
C ASN A 55 5.06 2.23 -21.62
N GLN A 56 4.25 2.12 -20.56
CA GLN A 56 3.02 2.90 -20.41
C GLN A 56 3.25 4.40 -20.31
N LEU A 57 4.35 4.86 -19.69
CA LEU A 57 4.70 6.28 -19.71
C LEU A 57 5.06 6.75 -21.11
N ALA A 58 5.91 6.01 -21.83
CA ALA A 58 6.27 6.33 -23.22
C ALA A 58 5.04 6.38 -24.14
N TYR A 59 4.15 5.38 -24.01
CA TYR A 59 2.90 5.33 -24.77
C TYR A 59 2.04 6.58 -24.52
N LEU A 60 1.83 6.95 -23.25
CA LEU A 60 1.02 8.11 -22.90
C LEU A 60 1.65 9.42 -23.37
N THR A 61 2.97 9.56 -23.27
CA THR A 61 3.70 10.73 -23.80
C THR A 61 3.57 10.81 -25.32
N ARG A 62 3.78 9.68 -26.03
CA ARG A 62 3.65 9.60 -27.50
C ARG A 62 2.25 9.92 -27.99
N LYS A 63 1.21 9.55 -27.23
CA LYS A 63 -0.20 9.90 -27.53
C LYS A 63 -0.58 11.32 -27.11
N GLY A 64 0.33 12.11 -26.53
CA GLY A 64 0.08 13.47 -26.08
C GLY A 64 -0.77 13.58 -24.80
N LEU A 65 -0.94 12.47 -24.07
CA LEU A 65 -1.71 12.41 -22.82
C LEU A 65 -0.87 12.81 -21.60
N LEU A 66 0.46 12.77 -21.71
CA LEU A 66 1.40 13.27 -20.70
C LEU A 66 2.40 14.23 -21.35
N GLN A 67 2.78 15.26 -20.58
CA GLN A 67 3.80 16.23 -20.96
C GLN A 67 4.87 16.29 -19.85
N GLY A 68 6.09 16.69 -20.22
CA GLY A 68 7.19 16.89 -19.26
C GLY A 68 7.68 15.60 -18.58
N THR A 69 7.51 14.44 -19.20
CA THR A 69 7.96 13.15 -18.65
C THR A 69 9.49 13.08 -18.68
N PRO A 70 10.17 12.86 -17.53
CA PRO A 70 11.61 12.61 -17.50
C PRO A 70 12.00 11.37 -18.32
N ALA A 71 13.29 11.16 -18.54
CA ALA A 71 13.75 9.94 -19.20
C ALA A 71 13.33 8.72 -18.36
N LEU A 72 12.80 7.66 -18.99
CA LEU A 72 12.24 6.50 -18.28
C LEU A 72 13.22 5.84 -17.28
N LYS A 73 14.52 5.92 -17.55
CA LYS A 73 15.60 5.41 -16.68
C LYS A 73 15.75 6.18 -15.36
N GLU A 74 15.23 7.41 -15.29
CA GLU A 74 15.27 8.28 -14.11
C GLU A 74 14.02 8.11 -13.24
N ILE A 75 13.01 7.39 -13.74
CA ILE A 75 11.76 7.16 -13.03
C ILE A 75 11.87 5.80 -12.34
N THR A 76 11.80 5.77 -11.01
CA THR A 76 11.74 4.52 -10.25
C THR A 76 10.67 3.60 -10.81
N LYS A 77 10.96 2.31 -11.03
CA LYS A 77 9.96 1.32 -11.40
C LYS A 77 9.55 0.54 -10.16
N PHE A 78 8.27 0.54 -9.83
CA PHE A 78 7.76 -0.34 -8.79
C PHE A 78 7.74 -1.79 -9.27
N PRO A 79 8.17 -2.75 -8.44
CA PRO A 79 7.86 -4.16 -8.64
C PRO A 79 6.36 -4.38 -8.74
N GLU A 80 5.98 -5.37 -9.53
CA GLU A 80 4.60 -5.78 -9.65
C GLU A 80 4.22 -6.70 -8.48
N PHE A 81 3.21 -6.28 -7.73
CA PHE A 81 2.72 -7.02 -6.58
C PHE A 81 2.34 -8.47 -6.93
N SER A 82 1.80 -8.73 -8.12
CA SER A 82 1.38 -10.05 -8.59
C SER A 82 2.48 -10.91 -9.20
N ASP A 83 3.63 -10.33 -9.58
CA ASP A 83 4.69 -11.05 -10.30
C ASP A 83 5.91 -11.34 -9.40
N PRO A 84 6.16 -12.61 -9.03
CA PRO A 84 7.34 -13.03 -8.26
C PRO A 84 8.69 -12.73 -8.90
N HIS A 85 8.75 -12.51 -10.21
CA HIS A 85 9.99 -12.20 -10.91
C HIS A 85 10.27 -10.70 -10.99
N SER A 86 9.33 -9.85 -10.54
CA SER A 86 9.45 -8.40 -10.64
C SER A 86 10.28 -7.75 -9.51
N GLY A 87 10.61 -8.49 -8.45
CA GLY A 87 11.39 -8.03 -7.30
C GLY A 87 11.31 -8.99 -6.12
N THR A 88 12.04 -8.69 -5.04
CA THR A 88 11.96 -9.46 -3.79
C THR A 88 10.58 -9.34 -3.13
N VAL A 89 10.26 -10.25 -2.20
CA VAL A 89 9.03 -10.18 -1.40
C VAL A 89 8.91 -8.82 -0.70
N ASP A 90 9.99 -8.34 -0.09
CA ASP A 90 10.04 -7.01 0.54
C ASP A 90 9.71 -5.89 -0.47
N GLN A 91 10.40 -5.85 -1.61
CA GLN A 91 10.18 -4.80 -2.60
C GLN A 91 8.74 -4.79 -3.13
N ARG A 92 8.16 -5.98 -3.39
CA ARG A 92 6.76 -6.12 -3.85
C ARG A 92 5.75 -5.68 -2.80
N VAL A 93 5.96 -6.03 -1.54
CA VAL A 93 5.10 -5.59 -0.42
C VAL A 93 5.23 -4.09 -0.18
N ARG A 94 6.44 -3.55 -0.13
CA ARG A 94 6.68 -2.11 0.05
C ARG A 94 6.06 -1.30 -1.10
N ALA A 95 6.10 -1.79 -2.34
CA ALA A 95 5.42 -1.17 -3.47
C ALA A 95 3.88 -1.21 -3.31
N TYR A 96 3.32 -2.34 -2.87
CA TYR A 96 1.89 -2.46 -2.60
C TYR A 96 1.43 -1.48 -1.51
N LEU A 97 2.16 -1.38 -0.39
CA LEU A 97 1.86 -0.44 0.69
C LEU A 97 2.00 1.02 0.22
N ALA A 98 2.98 1.31 -0.64
CA ALA A 98 3.15 2.65 -1.21
C ALA A 98 1.93 3.06 -2.05
N VAL A 99 1.44 2.17 -2.92
CA VAL A 99 0.29 2.43 -3.80
C VAL A 99 -1.02 2.51 -3.00
N ASN A 100 -1.24 1.59 -2.07
CA ASN A 100 -2.54 1.41 -1.42
C ASN A 100 -2.68 2.15 -0.08
N CYS A 101 -1.58 2.54 0.58
CA CYS A 101 -1.61 3.04 1.95
C CYS A 101 -0.87 4.37 2.16
N ALA A 102 0.21 4.64 1.43
CA ALA A 102 1.09 5.79 1.72
C ALA A 102 0.46 7.16 1.48
N HIS A 103 -0.59 7.25 0.67
CA HIS A 103 -1.34 8.51 0.51
C HIS A 103 -1.96 8.99 1.83
N CYS A 104 -2.34 8.06 2.71
CA CYS A 104 -2.82 8.30 4.07
C CYS A 104 -1.66 8.25 5.08
N HIS A 105 -0.87 7.17 5.03
CA HIS A 105 0.24 6.90 5.95
C HIS A 105 1.57 7.43 5.41
N SER A 106 1.70 8.75 5.44
CA SER A 106 2.92 9.49 5.14
C SER A 106 2.96 10.78 5.97
N PRO A 107 4.10 11.49 6.04
CA PRO A 107 4.22 12.69 6.86
C PRO A 107 3.18 13.78 6.54
N GLY A 108 2.74 13.87 5.27
CA GLY A 108 1.74 14.84 4.84
C GLY A 108 0.31 14.29 4.75
N GLY A 109 0.12 12.97 4.90
CA GLY A 109 -1.18 12.33 4.76
C GLY A 109 -2.08 12.47 5.98
N ASN A 110 -3.35 12.10 5.82
CA ASN A 110 -4.36 12.21 6.88
C ASN A 110 -4.04 11.37 8.13
N ALA A 111 -3.29 10.27 7.96
CA ALA A 111 -2.96 9.32 9.02
C ALA A 111 -1.55 9.58 9.58
N ARG A 112 -0.96 10.75 9.31
CA ARG A 112 0.37 11.14 9.81
C ARG A 112 0.52 10.99 11.33
N THR A 113 -0.55 11.19 12.09
CA THR A 113 -0.59 11.05 13.55
C THR A 113 -0.39 9.61 14.03
N THR A 114 -0.54 8.62 13.15
CA THR A 114 -0.19 7.23 13.45
C THR A 114 1.32 7.01 13.57
N GLY A 115 2.12 7.91 13.01
CA GLY A 115 3.57 7.82 12.93
C GLY A 115 4.09 6.82 11.90
N LEU A 116 3.21 6.27 11.04
CA LEU A 116 3.60 5.37 9.94
C LEU A 116 3.91 6.16 8.67
N ASP A 117 5.01 5.79 8.02
CA ASP A 117 5.42 6.26 6.70
C ASP A 117 5.60 5.06 5.77
N LEU A 118 4.56 4.79 4.97
CA LEU A 118 4.49 3.63 4.07
C LEU A 118 4.97 3.94 2.65
N ARG A 119 5.61 5.10 2.43
CA ARG A 119 6.20 5.43 1.13
C ARG A 119 7.28 4.41 0.76
N PHE A 120 7.43 4.16 -0.54
CA PHE A 120 8.45 3.23 -1.05
C PHE A 120 9.87 3.69 -0.72
N SER A 121 10.10 5.01 -0.68
CA SER A 121 11.40 5.63 -0.40
C SER A 121 11.78 5.67 1.09
N GLN A 122 10.95 5.14 2.00
CA GLN A 122 11.27 5.11 3.42
C GLN A 122 12.19 3.92 3.71
N GLU A 123 13.37 4.17 4.28
CA GLU A 123 14.37 3.12 4.53
C GLU A 123 14.36 2.64 5.98
N ASP A 124 13.84 3.43 6.93
CA ASP A 124 13.81 3.09 8.36
C ASP A 124 12.66 2.10 8.70
N PRO A 125 12.98 0.86 9.14
CA PRO A 125 12.01 -0.14 9.57
C PRO A 125 11.02 0.31 10.63
N ALA A 126 11.49 1.07 11.61
CA ALA A 126 10.64 1.56 12.68
C ALA A 126 9.56 2.49 12.12
N ARG A 127 9.87 3.26 11.07
CA ARG A 127 8.93 4.22 10.47
C ARG A 127 7.84 3.57 9.63
N TRP A 128 8.10 2.42 9.03
CA TRP A 128 7.05 1.68 8.31
C TRP A 128 6.38 0.57 9.15
N GLY A 129 6.79 0.40 10.42
CA GLY A 129 5.98 -0.30 11.43
C GLY A 129 6.69 -1.41 12.21
N VAL A 130 7.94 -1.76 11.89
CA VAL A 130 8.67 -2.83 12.58
C VAL A 130 8.89 -2.47 14.05
N TRP A 131 8.39 -3.31 14.95
CA TRP A 131 8.47 -3.10 16.40
C TRP A 131 7.95 -1.72 16.88
N LYS A 132 7.13 -1.07 16.05
CA LYS A 132 6.58 0.25 16.36
C LYS A 132 5.29 0.09 17.14
N ASN A 133 5.19 0.72 18.31
CA ASN A 133 3.95 0.75 19.06
C ASN A 133 2.88 1.58 18.31
N PRO A 134 1.60 1.20 18.38
CA PRO A 134 0.53 1.99 17.82
C PRO A 134 0.36 3.29 18.61
N VAL A 135 0.34 4.42 17.91
CA VAL A 135 0.06 5.73 18.52
C VAL A 135 -1.44 6.05 18.43
N ALA A 136 -2.07 5.73 17.29
CA ALA A 136 -3.45 6.10 16.98
C ALA A 136 -4.28 4.94 16.41
N ALA A 137 -4.00 3.70 16.81
CA ALA A 137 -4.77 2.54 16.35
C ALA A 137 -6.05 2.31 17.17
N GLY A 138 -6.07 2.65 18.47
CA GLY A 138 -7.22 2.43 19.36
C GLY A 138 -7.72 0.99 19.30
N ARG A 139 -9.04 0.81 19.11
CA ARG A 139 -9.68 -0.50 18.91
C ARG A 139 -9.18 -1.23 17.65
N GLY A 140 -8.69 -0.50 16.65
CA GLY A 140 -8.15 -1.08 15.42
C GLY A 140 -6.83 -1.84 15.62
N SER A 141 -6.22 -1.79 16.80
CA SER A 141 -5.08 -2.65 17.16
C SER A 141 -5.49 -4.12 17.35
N GLY A 142 -6.76 -4.38 17.67
CA GLY A 142 -7.21 -5.72 18.07
C GLY A 142 -6.45 -6.27 19.28
N GLY A 143 -5.98 -5.39 20.19
CA GLY A 143 -5.21 -5.76 21.39
C GLY A 143 -3.73 -6.08 21.15
N ARG A 144 -3.21 -5.88 19.94
CA ARG A 144 -1.80 -6.12 19.59
C ARG A 144 -0.91 -4.93 19.96
N SER A 145 0.34 -5.23 20.32
CA SER A 145 1.28 -4.24 20.84
C SER A 145 2.09 -3.51 19.77
N TYR A 146 2.22 -4.07 18.56
CA TYR A 146 3.10 -3.54 17.51
C TYR A 146 2.44 -3.53 16.14
N ASP A 147 2.79 -2.52 15.33
CA ASP A 147 2.30 -2.39 13.96
C ASP A 147 2.72 -3.61 13.12
N ILE A 148 3.99 -3.98 13.18
CA ILE A 148 4.57 -5.20 12.59
C ILE A 148 5.48 -5.88 13.62
N VAL A 149 5.29 -7.19 13.78
CA VAL A 149 6.11 -8.10 14.59
C VAL A 149 6.84 -9.05 13.64
N PRO A 150 8.14 -8.84 13.39
CA PRO A 150 8.96 -9.77 12.60
C PRO A 150 8.79 -11.23 13.03
N GLY A 151 8.60 -12.13 12.06
CA GLY A 151 8.40 -13.55 12.28
C GLY A 151 7.04 -13.95 12.87
N ALA A 152 6.16 -13.00 13.21
CA ALA A 152 4.86 -13.29 13.81
C ALA A 152 3.73 -12.43 13.19
N PRO A 153 3.29 -12.73 11.96
CA PRO A 153 2.21 -12.01 11.28
C PRO A 153 0.93 -11.93 12.12
N GLU A 154 0.57 -13.00 12.84
CA GLU A 154 -0.63 -13.09 13.67
C GLU A 154 -0.63 -12.10 14.84
N LYS A 155 0.56 -11.67 15.30
CA LYS A 155 0.75 -10.67 16.36
C LYS A 155 0.85 -9.23 15.82
N SER A 156 0.87 -9.05 14.51
CA SER A 156 1.02 -7.75 13.86
C SER A 156 -0.32 -7.03 13.67
N ILE A 157 -0.41 -5.75 14.06
CA ILE A 157 -1.63 -4.94 13.83
C ILE A 157 -1.92 -4.85 12.33
N LEU A 158 -0.90 -4.71 11.48
CA LEU A 158 -1.07 -4.63 10.03
C LEU A 158 -1.93 -5.80 9.50
N MET A 159 -1.59 -7.04 9.87
CA MET A 159 -2.31 -8.23 9.44
C MET A 159 -3.75 -8.25 9.94
N HIS A 160 -3.95 -7.96 11.23
CA HIS A 160 -5.29 -7.88 11.81
C HIS A 160 -6.19 -6.90 11.04
N ARG A 161 -5.67 -5.74 10.67
CA ARG A 161 -6.43 -4.70 9.97
C ARG A 161 -6.72 -5.05 8.52
N LEU A 162 -5.79 -5.69 7.83
CA LEU A 162 -5.98 -6.14 6.44
C LEU A 162 -7.02 -7.26 6.33
N GLN A 163 -7.13 -8.10 7.36
CA GLN A 163 -8.05 -9.25 7.40
C GLN A 163 -9.40 -8.92 8.04
N SER A 164 -9.59 -7.72 8.59
CA SER A 164 -10.82 -7.36 9.29
C SER A 164 -11.85 -6.69 8.38
N SER A 165 -13.12 -7.05 8.57
CA SER A 165 -14.27 -6.32 8.01
C SER A 165 -14.90 -5.33 8.98
N ASP A 166 -14.45 -5.30 10.25
CA ASP A 166 -14.95 -4.37 11.27
C ASP A 166 -14.55 -2.94 10.92
N LEU A 167 -15.51 -2.00 10.93
CA LEU A 167 -15.28 -0.58 10.68
C LEU A 167 -14.19 0.03 11.58
N ALA A 168 -14.05 -0.46 12.82
CA ALA A 168 -13.05 0.03 13.75
C ALA A 168 -11.62 -0.44 13.44
N ALA A 169 -11.46 -1.54 12.70
CA ALA A 169 -10.18 -2.18 12.47
C ALA A 169 -9.75 -2.21 11.00
N ARG A 170 -10.70 -2.44 10.08
CA ARG A 170 -10.46 -2.62 8.64
C ARG A 170 -9.65 -1.49 8.03
N MET A 171 -8.85 -1.85 7.02
CA MET A 171 -8.15 -0.90 6.18
C MET A 171 -8.42 -1.15 4.68
N PRO A 172 -8.63 -0.10 3.88
CA PRO A 172 -8.89 1.29 4.29
C PRO A 172 -10.20 1.41 5.09
N ASN A 173 -10.29 2.41 5.97
CA ASN A 173 -11.49 2.65 6.79
C ASN A 173 -12.69 3.14 5.96
N ILE A 174 -12.44 3.72 4.79
CA ILE A 174 -13.42 4.23 3.84
C ILE A 174 -13.30 3.56 2.46
N GLY A 175 -14.40 3.53 1.71
CA GLY A 175 -14.45 3.06 0.32
C GLY A 175 -14.43 1.53 0.17
N ASN A 176 -13.30 0.89 0.44
CA ASN A 176 -13.13 -0.55 0.18
C ASN A 176 -13.74 -1.40 1.31
N ARG A 177 -14.35 -2.52 0.93
CA ARG A 177 -14.97 -3.50 1.84
C ARG A 177 -14.55 -4.94 1.53
N VAL A 178 -13.68 -5.13 0.55
CA VAL A 178 -13.23 -6.44 0.08
C VAL A 178 -11.83 -6.68 0.63
N ILE A 179 -11.65 -7.80 1.30
CA ILE A 179 -10.32 -8.27 1.72
C ILE A 179 -9.59 -8.71 0.46
N HIS A 180 -8.44 -8.11 0.21
CA HIS A 180 -7.56 -8.50 -0.89
C HIS A 180 -6.68 -9.66 -0.41
N GLN A 181 -7.16 -10.89 -0.61
CA GLN A 181 -6.56 -12.09 -0.03
C GLN A 181 -5.12 -12.29 -0.48
N GLU A 182 -4.84 -12.01 -1.75
CA GLU A 182 -3.49 -12.11 -2.33
C GLU A 182 -2.51 -11.21 -1.58
N ALA A 183 -2.92 -9.99 -1.22
CA ALA A 183 -2.09 -9.07 -0.44
C ALA A 183 -1.96 -9.51 1.02
N VAL A 184 -3.00 -10.09 1.61
CA VAL A 184 -2.89 -10.71 2.94
C VAL A 184 -1.83 -11.81 2.91
N ASP A 185 -1.84 -12.68 1.90
CA ASP A 185 -0.91 -13.80 1.80
C ASP A 185 0.54 -13.31 1.61
N LEU A 186 0.79 -12.38 0.68
CA LEU A 186 2.15 -11.88 0.42
C LEU A 186 2.69 -11.05 1.60
N ILE A 187 1.86 -10.23 2.25
CA ILE A 187 2.28 -9.45 3.43
C ILE A 187 2.51 -10.38 4.62
N GLY A 188 1.70 -11.42 4.77
CA GLY A 188 1.91 -12.47 5.77
C GLY A 188 3.24 -13.19 5.56
N GLN A 189 3.55 -13.60 4.33
CA GLN A 189 4.85 -14.16 3.97
C GLN A 189 5.99 -13.20 4.31
N TRP A 190 5.89 -11.94 3.88
CA TRP A 190 6.90 -10.93 4.13
C TRP A 190 7.21 -10.75 5.62
N ILE A 191 6.19 -10.68 6.47
CA ILE A 191 6.39 -10.56 7.92
C ILE A 191 7.00 -11.83 8.51
N SER A 192 6.56 -13.02 8.07
CA SER A 192 7.12 -14.31 8.51
C SER A 192 8.60 -14.47 8.19
N GLU A 193 9.05 -13.92 7.05
CA GLU A 193 10.44 -14.00 6.57
C GLU A 193 11.36 -12.91 7.20
N MET A 194 10.82 -11.98 7.98
CA MET A 194 11.64 -10.95 8.63
C MET A 194 12.53 -11.52 9.74
N PRO A 195 13.76 -10.99 9.90
CA PRO A 195 14.59 -11.29 11.06
C PRO A 195 13.91 -10.88 12.38
N VAL A 196 13.82 -11.81 13.34
CA VAL A 196 13.15 -11.59 14.63
C VAL A 196 13.94 -10.66 15.55
N GLU A 197 15.25 -10.56 15.34
CA GLU A 197 16.13 -9.77 16.21
C GLU A 197 15.90 -8.27 16.04
N ARG A 198 15.76 -7.57 17.17
CA ARG A 198 15.86 -6.11 17.22
C ARG A 198 17.33 -5.76 17.03
N SER A 199 17.71 -5.32 15.83
CA SER A 199 19.03 -4.71 15.62
C SER A 199 19.15 -3.49 16.56
N GLY A 200 19.84 -3.65 17.69
CA GLY A 200 20.15 -2.56 18.62
C GLY A 200 19.73 -2.74 20.09
N SER A 201 19.70 -3.94 20.66
CA SER A 201 19.79 -4.07 22.12
C SER A 201 21.25 -4.10 22.57
N GLU A 202 22.01 -3.04 22.30
CA GLU A 202 23.10 -2.71 23.20
C GLU A 202 22.43 -2.17 24.48
N THR A 203 22.61 -2.92 25.56
CA THR A 203 22.14 -2.59 26.91
C THR A 203 23.36 -2.64 27.82
N PRO A 204 23.38 -1.85 28.89
CA PRO A 204 23.54 -0.39 28.98
C PRO A 204 25.00 0.06 28.87
#